data_AF-A0A2G6X6F4-F1
#
_entry.id   AF-A0A2G6X6F4-F1
#
_cell.length_a   1.000
_cell.length_b   1.000
_cell.length_c   1.000
_cell.angle_alpha   90.00
_cell.angle_beta   90.00
_cell.angle_gamma   90.00
#
_symmetry.space_group_name_H-M   'P 1'
#
loop_
_entity.id
_entity.type
_entity.pdbx_description
1 polymer ?
#
loop_
_entity_poly.entity_id
_entity_poly.type
_entity_poly.pdbx_seq_one_letter_code
_entity_poly.pdbx_strand_id
1 'polypeptide(L)'
;MPRPSLHSASITLKLPFDMSAAQEVEALRAAGIPVDDLGNAMSGFLFVRFSDGWRGDSNVFRWFPSPIERSANEPQLHPTQPRRSLSLHAKG
;
A
#
# COMPACT_ATOMS: atom_id res chain seq x y z
N MET A 1 -2.56 -1.92 -24.98
CA MET A 1 -1.83 -1.03 -24.07
C MET A 1 -2.01 -1.55 -22.65
N PRO A 2 -0.99 -2.13 -22.00
CA PRO A 2 -1.09 -2.48 -20.59
C PRO A 2 -1.18 -1.17 -19.78
N ARG A 3 -2.22 -1.05 -18.93
CA ARG A 3 -2.29 0.07 -17.97
C ARG A 3 -1.04 -0.02 -17.10
N PRO A 4 -0.27 1.07 -16.89
CA PRO A 4 0.82 1.03 -15.93
C PRO A 4 0.20 0.59 -14.61
N SER A 5 0.66 -0.53 -14.07
CA SER A 5 0.32 -0.97 -12.73
C SER A 5 0.76 0.14 -11.81
N LEU A 6 -0.17 1.03 -11.46
CA LEU A 6 0.09 2.09 -10.51
C LEU A 6 0.45 1.34 -9.23
N HIS A 7 1.73 1.29 -8.90
CA HIS A 7 2.19 0.83 -7.60
C HIS A 7 1.73 1.90 -6.62
N SER A 8 0.47 1.81 -6.21
CA SER A 8 -0.11 2.66 -5.18
C SER A 8 0.40 2.14 -3.85
N ALA A 9 0.82 3.06 -2.98
CA ALA A 9 1.15 2.71 -1.61
C ALA A 9 -0.13 2.21 -0.93
N SER A 10 -0.07 1.04 -0.29
CA SER A 10 -1.22 0.51 0.46
C SER A 10 -1.46 1.32 1.72
N ILE A 11 -0.38 1.82 2.34
CA ILE A 11 -0.44 2.66 3.54
C ILE A 11 0.44 3.88 3.30
N THR A 12 -0.09 5.06 3.61
CA THR A 12 0.68 6.30 3.68
C THR A 12 0.52 6.88 5.07
N LEU A 13 1.61 7.00 5.81
CA LEU A 13 1.66 7.50 7.17
C LEU A 13 2.50 8.78 7.21
N LYS A 14 2.00 9.81 7.90
CA LYS A 14 2.72 11.07 8.10
C LYS A 14 3.00 11.21 9.59
N LEU A 15 4.28 11.20 9.96
CA LEU A 15 4.74 11.31 11.34
C LEU A 15 5.43 12.66 11.57
N PRO A 16 5.35 13.25 12.77
CA PRO A 16 6.13 14.43 13.11
C PRO A 16 7.64 14.18 12.98
N PHE A 17 8.41 15.18 12.56
CA PHE A 17 9.86 15.07 12.41
C PHE A 17 10.60 14.92 13.76
N ASP A 18 10.04 15.47 14.84
CA ASP A 18 10.63 15.43 16.19
C ASP A 18 10.40 14.08 16.91
N MET A 19 9.83 13.08 16.25
CA MET A 19 9.67 11.75 16.86
C MET A 19 11.01 11.04 17.02
N SER A 20 11.18 10.36 18.16
CA SER A 20 12.30 9.43 18.33
C SER A 20 12.13 8.22 17.40
N ALA A 21 13.25 7.60 17.00
CA ALA A 21 13.23 6.42 16.13
C ALA A 21 12.35 5.28 16.69
N ALA A 22 12.34 5.07 18.02
CA ALA A 22 11.49 4.07 18.65
C ALA A 22 9.99 4.38 18.48
N GLN A 23 9.60 5.65 18.61
CA GLN A 23 8.22 6.09 18.39
C GLN A 23 7.82 5.99 16.93
N GLU A 24 8.73 6.26 16.00
CA GLU A 24 8.48 6.05 14.57
C GLU A 24 8.20 4.57 14.26
N VAL A 25 9.03 3.65 14.78
CA VAL A 25 8.85 2.20 14.61
C VAL A 25 7.53 1.73 15.20
N GLU A 26 7.19 2.18 16.40
CA GLU A 26 5.92 1.85 17.05
C GLU A 26 4.72 2.36 16.23
N ALA A 27 4.79 3.58 15.72
CA ALA A 27 3.74 4.16 14.89
C ALA A 27 3.58 3.42 13.54
N LEU A 28 4.68 2.99 12.91
CA LEU A 28 4.67 2.18 11.69
C LEU A 28 4.00 0.82 11.95
N ARG A 29 4.35 0.14 13.05
CA ARG A 29 3.73 -1.13 13.44
C ARG A 29 2.24 -0.96 13.77
N ALA A 30 1.89 0.10 14.49
CA ALA A 30 0.50 0.43 14.80
C ALA A 30 -0.32 0.73 13.54
N ALA A 31 0.30 1.26 12.49
CA ALA A 31 -0.32 1.45 11.18
C ALA A 31 -0.44 0.15 10.36
N GLY A 32 0.12 -0.97 10.82
CA GLY A 32 0.12 -2.25 10.11
C GLY A 32 1.25 -2.40 9.09
N ILE A 33 2.30 -1.60 9.18
CA ILE A 33 3.49 -1.71 8.33
C ILE A 33 4.48 -2.69 8.99
N PRO A 34 4.88 -3.78 8.30
CA PRO A 34 5.77 -4.79 8.88
C PRO A 34 7.22 -4.27 8.90
N VAL A 35 7.64 -3.72 10.04
CA VAL A 35 9.00 -3.21 10.27
C VAL A 35 9.71 -3.91 11.44
N ASP A 36 11.03 -4.09 11.32
CA ASP A 36 11.90 -4.59 12.37
C ASP A 36 12.13 -3.52 13.47
N ASP A 37 12.89 -3.86 14.52
CA ASP A 37 13.15 -2.94 15.64
C ASP A 37 14.03 -1.74 15.25
N LEU A 38 14.62 -1.76 14.06
CA LEU A 38 15.42 -0.68 13.48
C LEU A 38 14.60 0.17 12.50
N GLY A 39 13.34 -0.20 12.21
CA GLY A 39 12.48 0.48 11.24
C GLY A 39 12.66 0.05 9.79
N ASN A 40 13.44 -1.01 9.54
CA ASN A 40 13.54 -1.58 8.20
C ASN A 40 12.30 -2.43 7.91
N ALA A 41 11.81 -2.33 6.68
CA ALA A 41 10.71 -3.19 6.26
C ALA A 41 11.17 -4.66 6.23
N MET A 42 10.43 -5.52 6.92
CA MET A 42 10.71 -6.97 6.96
C MET A 42 10.30 -7.67 5.66
N SER A 43 9.39 -7.07 4.92
CA SER A 43 8.88 -7.52 3.63
C SER A 43 8.67 -6.31 2.72
N GLY A 44 8.14 -6.50 1.51
CA GLY A 44 7.71 -5.40 0.62
C GLY A 44 8.72 -4.27 0.43
N PHE A 45 8.23 -3.04 0.32
CA PHE A 45 9.06 -1.84 0.15
C PHE A 45 8.50 -0.66 0.94
N LEU A 46 9.35 -0.05 1.78
CA LEU A 46 9.02 1.17 2.53
C LEU A 46 9.78 2.35 1.95
N PHE A 47 9.05 3.30 1.39
CA PHE A 47 9.59 4.57 0.93
C PHE A 47 9.45 5.61 2.03
N VAL A 48 10.54 6.32 2.33
CA VAL A 48 10.55 7.40 3.32
C VAL A 48 10.96 8.69 2.64
N ARG A 49 10.16 9.73 2.86
CA ARG A 49 10.54 11.10 2.54
C ARG A 49 10.75 11.84 3.86
N PHE A 50 11.99 12.04 4.22
CA PHE A 50 12.37 12.92 5.31
C PHE A 50 12.11 14.37 4.90
N SER A 51 11.49 15.14 5.78
CA SER A 51 11.48 16.59 5.62
C SER A 51 12.77 17.13 6.23
N ASP A 52 13.48 17.94 5.47
CA ASP A 52 14.75 18.55 5.83
C ASP A 52 14.54 19.81 6.68
N GLY A 53 13.65 19.76 7.69
CA GLY A 53 13.44 20.78 8.73
C GLY A 53 13.06 22.21 8.29
N TRP A 54 13.25 22.57 7.02
CA TRP A 54 13.09 23.92 6.47
C TRP A 54 11.76 24.08 5.72
N ARG A 55 11.12 22.98 5.33
CA ARG A 55 9.84 22.96 4.59
C ARG A 55 8.76 22.04 5.17
N GLY A 56 9.00 21.34 6.27
CA GLY A 56 7.98 20.46 6.84
C GLY A 56 8.36 19.83 8.16
N ASP A 57 7.42 19.85 9.10
CA ASP A 57 7.56 19.28 10.43
C ASP A 57 7.22 17.79 10.46
N SER A 58 7.34 17.09 9.32
CA SER A 58 6.84 15.72 9.22
C SER A 58 7.56 14.85 8.19
N ASN A 59 7.79 13.60 8.56
CA ASN A 59 8.25 12.52 7.70
C ASN A 59 7.05 11.82 7.06
N VAL A 60 7.16 11.47 5.78
CA VAL A 60 6.13 10.73 5.06
C VAL A 60 6.64 9.34 4.73
N PHE A 61 5.95 8.33 5.25
CA PHE A 61 6.22 6.92 5.03
C PHE A 61 5.17 6.35 4.09
N ARG A 62 5.61 5.68 3.03
CA ARG A 62 4.73 5.05 2.02
C ARG A 62 5.11 3.59 1.90
N TRP A 63 4.19 2.72 2.28
CA TRP A 63 4.38 1.28 2.29
C TRP A 63 3.76 0.62 1.06
N PHE A 64 4.52 -0.29 0.47
CA PHE A 64 4.14 -1.09 -0.69
C PHE A 64 4.31 -2.57 -0.35
N PRO A 65 3.22 -3.35 -0.23
CA PRO A 65 3.32 -4.77 0.05
C PRO A 65 3.99 -5.50 -1.12
N SER A 66 4.72 -6.57 -0.80
CA SER A 66 5.25 -7.49 -1.81
C SER A 66 4.11 -8.13 -2.62
N PRO A 67 4.37 -8.65 -3.84
CA PRO A 67 3.33 -9.32 -4.64
C PRO A 67 2.63 -10.47 -3.91
N ILE A 68 3.35 -11.17 -3.03
CA ILE A 68 2.83 -12.27 -2.21
C ILE A 68 1.82 -11.73 -1.18
N GLU A 69 2.16 -10.61 -0.53
CA GLU A 69 1.28 -9.94 0.45
C GLU A 69 0.09 -9.23 -0.21
N ARG A 70 0.27 -8.70 -1.44
CA ARG A 70 -0.83 -8.13 -2.22
C ARG A 70 -1.90 -9.18 -2.51
N SER A 71 -1.50 -10.39 -2.90
CA SER A 71 -2.46 -11.47 -3.15
C SER A 71 -3.19 -11.94 -1.89
N ALA A 72 -2.61 -11.74 -0.70
CA ALA A 72 -3.25 -12.05 0.57
C ALA A 72 -4.22 -10.96 1.04
N ASN A 73 -4.01 -9.71 0.61
CA ASN A 73 -4.77 -8.53 1.06
C ASN A 73 -5.65 -7.90 -0.02
N GLU A 74 -5.60 -8.39 -1.27
CA GLU A 74 -6.62 -8.11 -2.27
C GLU A 74 -7.86 -8.95 -1.98
N PRO A 75 -9.04 -8.34 -1.72
CA PRO A 75 -10.27 -9.05 -2.01
C PRO A 75 -10.21 -9.38 -3.50
N GLN A 76 -10.21 -10.66 -3.84
CA GLN A 76 -10.30 -11.18 -5.20
C GLN A 76 -11.40 -10.40 -5.94
N LEU A 77 -11.02 -9.33 -6.64
CA LEU A 77 -11.86 -8.75 -7.67
C LEU A 77 -11.82 -9.78 -8.78
N HIS A 78 -12.70 -10.77 -8.65
CA HIS A 78 -13.05 -11.67 -9.73
C HIS A 78 -13.16 -10.80 -10.99
N PRO A 79 -12.44 -11.10 -12.07
CA PRO A 79 -12.76 -10.48 -13.33
C PRO A 79 -14.21 -10.86 -13.60
N THR A 80 -15.09 -9.88 -13.44
CA THR A 80 -16.51 -10.01 -13.73
C THR A 80 -16.59 -10.65 -15.10
N GLN A 81 -17.04 -11.91 -15.15
CA GLN A 81 -17.26 -12.58 -16.42
C GLN A 81 -18.10 -11.65 -17.28
N PRO A 82 -17.75 -11.42 -18.55
CA PRO A 82 -18.64 -10.70 -19.45
C PRO A 82 -19.96 -11.48 -19.42
N ARG A 83 -20.98 -10.83 -18.89
CA ARG A 83 -22.36 -11.29 -18.86
C ARG A 83 -22.69 -11.65 -20.30
N ARG A 84 -22.60 -12.95 -20.65
CA ARG A 84 -23.10 -13.46 -21.92
C ARG A 84 -24.54 -12.98 -22.00
N SER A 85 -24.79 -12.03 -22.89
CA SER A 85 -26.13 -11.65 -23.28
C SER A 85 -26.86 -12.94 -23.62
N LEU A 86 -27.91 -13.24 -22.88
CA LEU A 86 -28.92 -14.19 -23.33
C LEU A 86 -29.44 -13.65 -24.66
N SER A 87 -28.91 -14.19 -25.77
CA SER A 87 -29.56 -14.06 -27.06
C SER A 87 -30.84 -14.88 -26.96
N LEU A 88 -31.96 -14.18 -26.74
CA LEU A 88 -33.30 -14.72 -26.95
C LEU A 88 -33.34 -15.35 -28.34
N HIS A 89 -33.46 -16.68 -28.39
CA HIS A 89 -34.04 -17.35 -29.54
C HIS A 89 -35.51 -17.58 -29.21
N ALA A 90 -36.35 -16.61 -29.60
CA ALA A 90 -37.77 -16.83 -29.75
C ALA A 90 -38.02 -17.44 -31.13
N LYS A 91 -38.80 -18.52 -31.11
CA LYS A 91 -39.14 -19.43 -32.21
C LYS A 91 -39.80 -18.73 -33.41
N GLY A 92 -39.50 -19.26 -34.60
CA GLY A 92 -40.43 -19.29 -35.73
C GLY A 92 -41.20 -20.61 -35.74
#